data_AF-A0A834GTB1-F1
#
_entry.id   AF-A0A834GTB1-F1
#
_cell.length_a   1.000
_cell.length_b   1.000
_cell.length_c   1.000
_cell.angle_alpha   90.00
_cell.angle_beta   90.00
_cell.angle_gamma   90.00
#
_symmetry.space_group_name_H-M   'P 1'
#
loop_
_entity.id
_entity.type
_entity.pdbx_description
1 polymer ?
#
loop_
_entity_poly.entity_id
_entity_poly.type
_entity_poly.pdbx_seq_one_letter_code
_entity_poly.pdbx_strand_id
1 'polypeptide(L)'
;MQQTTRVSSRRVLSYVATLLGNALCPCNVPRQSFTTYSLQELQKSRKLSVPGDLVTWGSLGFCRTSRFAAGFTPLQHKPLNSIIDLERTKDRPVEDLIAIWDDVHQNTRVVFTSITRGQEMRGHIGTSMKAKLYHLLEQRAANCRYFVIPLWRGSGYTTMFAQVQMPHILFTGLEDYKARGTQAAPYFSVSYYTEFAEKDLVLIRGDVVFTSKISDSEAKWLLETMQSFYLNDNRYKLVERFNRETRDFEFKDVLKALDMPIL
;
A
#
# COMPACT_ATOMS: atom_id res chain seq x y z
N MET A 1 -56.15 46.27 6.81
CA MET A 1 -55.58 47.37 7.63
C MET A 1 -54.08 47.39 7.35
N GLN A 2 -53.66 48.28 6.45
CA GLN A 2 -53.04 49.58 6.76
C GLN A 2 -51.60 49.38 7.26
N GLN A 3 -50.61 49.62 6.38
CA GLN A 3 -49.89 50.91 6.26
C GLN A 3 -48.76 50.95 7.33
N THR A 4 -47.53 51.42 7.08
CA THR A 4 -47.04 52.38 6.11
C THR A 4 -45.51 52.51 6.29
N THR A 5 -44.82 52.76 5.17
CA THR A 5 -43.75 53.77 4.95
C THR A 5 -42.42 53.74 5.72
N ARG A 6 -41.29 54.31 5.25
CA ARG A 6 -40.70 54.80 3.98
C ARG A 6 -39.50 55.68 4.42
N VAL A 7 -38.64 56.04 3.46
CA VAL A 7 -37.65 57.16 3.47
C VAL A 7 -36.28 56.78 4.08
N SER A 8 -35.11 56.79 3.41
CA SER A 8 -34.46 57.52 2.29
C SER A 8 -33.49 58.63 2.75
N SER A 9 -32.38 58.76 1.98
CA SER A 9 -31.40 59.88 1.91
C SER A 9 -30.39 60.02 3.08
N ARG A 10 -29.13 60.45 2.90
CA ARG A 10 -28.43 61.21 1.82
C ARG A 10 -26.90 61.19 2.11
N ARG A 11 -26.10 61.20 1.02
CA ARG A 11 -24.89 62.03 0.66
C ARG A 11 -23.91 62.48 1.77
N VAL A 12 -22.58 62.58 1.59
CA VAL A 12 -21.76 63.57 0.82
C VAL A 12 -20.27 63.22 1.12
N LEU A 13 -19.44 62.85 0.15
CA LEU A 13 -18.33 63.59 -0.52
C LEU A 13 -17.09 64.06 0.28
N SER A 14 -15.95 63.91 -0.43
CA SER A 14 -14.72 64.74 -0.44
C SER A 14 -13.60 64.31 0.53
N TYR A 15 -12.29 64.44 0.25
CA TYR A 15 -11.57 65.30 -0.69
C TYR A 15 -10.28 64.63 -1.22
N VAL A 16 -9.76 65.23 -2.29
CA VAL A 16 -8.60 64.92 -3.16
C VAL A 16 -7.28 65.44 -2.57
N ALA A 17 -6.14 64.87 -3.01
CA ALA A 17 -4.89 65.55 -3.45
C ALA A 17 -3.59 64.95 -2.86
N THR A 18 -2.71 64.26 -3.58
CA THR A 18 -1.70 64.60 -4.65
C THR A 18 -0.26 64.82 -4.16
N LEU A 19 0.66 64.13 -4.87
CA LEU A 19 2.01 64.51 -5.34
C LEU A 19 3.28 64.23 -4.50
N LEU A 20 4.12 63.40 -5.14
CA LEU A 20 5.54 63.58 -5.53
C LEU A 20 6.64 63.67 -4.47
N GLY A 21 7.72 62.90 -4.73
CA GLY A 21 9.09 63.34 -4.43
C GLY A 21 10.12 62.22 -4.27
N ASN A 22 10.86 61.94 -5.36
CA ASN A 22 12.30 61.60 -5.47
C ASN A 22 13.15 61.62 -4.17
N ALA A 23 14.28 60.93 -3.99
CA ALA A 23 15.10 59.92 -4.67
C ALA A 23 16.35 59.73 -3.76
N LEU A 24 17.17 58.70 -4.05
CA LEU A 24 18.60 58.51 -3.68
C LEU A 24 18.96 57.70 -2.41
N CYS A 25 19.77 56.66 -2.67
CA CYS A 25 20.55 55.78 -1.79
C CYS A 25 21.80 56.51 -1.21
N PRO A 26 22.80 55.88 -0.52
CA PRO A 26 23.00 54.46 -0.15
C PRO A 26 23.61 54.18 1.27
N CYS A 27 23.77 52.86 1.52
CA CYS A 27 24.78 52.13 2.33
C CYS A 27 24.78 52.11 3.88
N ASN A 28 24.40 50.92 4.37
CA ASN A 28 25.16 49.97 5.22
C ASN A 28 25.16 50.02 6.76
N VAL A 29 24.92 48.81 7.29
CA VAL A 29 25.18 48.19 8.60
C VAL A 29 24.08 48.38 9.68
N PRO A 30 23.47 47.27 10.17
CA PRO A 30 23.87 46.70 11.48
C PRO A 30 23.90 45.15 11.46
N ARG A 31 24.92 44.51 12.04
CA ARG A 31 25.10 44.14 13.47
C ARG A 31 23.96 43.28 14.04
N GLN A 32 24.34 42.04 14.34
CA GLN A 32 23.58 40.94 14.94
C GLN A 32 22.90 41.33 16.25
N SER A 33 21.68 40.80 16.46
CA SER A 33 21.15 40.45 17.78
C SER A 33 20.14 39.31 17.65
N PHE A 34 20.33 38.28 18.46
CA PHE A 34 19.44 37.13 18.61
C PHE A 34 18.19 37.53 19.39
N THR A 35 17.03 37.01 18.98
CA THR A 35 15.89 36.86 19.89
C THR A 35 15.04 35.65 19.51
N THR A 36 14.74 34.90 20.56
CA THR A 36 13.85 33.74 20.70
C THR A 36 12.47 33.96 20.09
N TYR A 37 12.00 32.99 19.30
CA TYR A 37 10.60 32.95 18.87
C TYR A 37 9.79 31.96 19.72
N SER A 38 8.75 32.54 20.31
CA SER A 38 7.67 31.93 21.06
C SER A 38 6.81 31.02 20.16
N LEU A 39 6.36 29.89 20.75
CA LEU A 39 5.29 29.05 20.24
C LEU A 39 3.94 29.68 20.58
N GLN A 40 3.16 30.09 19.58
CA GLN A 40 1.72 29.78 19.51
C GLN A 40 1.08 30.23 18.19
N GLU A 41 0.27 29.32 17.66
CA GLU A 41 -0.86 29.50 16.75
C GLU A 41 -0.65 30.11 15.35
N LEU A 42 -0.74 29.22 14.34
CA LEU A 42 -1.63 29.49 13.21
C LEU A 42 -2.25 28.18 12.70
N GLN A 43 -3.37 27.79 13.30
CA GLN A 43 -4.36 26.96 12.62
C GLN A 43 -4.90 27.74 11.42
N LYS A 44 -4.47 27.37 10.21
CA LYS A 44 -5.19 27.69 8.98
C LYS A 44 -5.10 26.53 8.01
N SER A 45 -6.20 25.79 7.95
CA SER A 45 -6.77 25.11 6.78
C SER A 45 -5.83 25.05 5.56
N ARG A 46 -5.18 23.90 5.36
CA ARG A 46 -4.69 23.50 4.04
C ARG A 46 -5.69 22.52 3.45
N LYS A 47 -6.47 23.02 2.49
CA LYS A 47 -7.17 22.22 1.48
C LYS A 47 -6.22 21.14 0.97
N LEU A 48 -6.66 19.89 1.04
CA LEU A 48 -5.99 18.75 0.43
C LEU A 48 -6.17 18.89 -1.10
N SER A 49 -5.23 19.55 -1.78
CA SER A 49 -5.12 19.48 -3.23
C SER A 49 -4.43 18.16 -3.56
N VAL A 50 -5.17 17.23 -4.16
CA VAL A 50 -4.65 16.04 -4.82
C VAL A 50 -3.86 16.49 -6.04
N PRO A 51 -2.55 16.18 -6.16
CA PRO A 51 -1.87 16.25 -7.44
C PRO A 51 -1.90 14.84 -8.05
N GLY A 52 -2.85 14.63 -8.95
CA GLY A 52 -2.96 13.43 -9.79
C GLY A 52 -1.96 13.44 -10.94
N ASP A 53 -0.68 13.68 -10.66
CA ASP A 53 0.36 13.59 -11.67
C ASP A 53 0.95 12.17 -11.67
N LEU A 54 0.30 11.31 -12.44
CA LEU A 54 0.83 10.02 -12.88
C LEU A 54 2.05 10.26 -13.77
N VAL A 55 3.20 10.50 -13.14
CA VAL A 55 4.50 10.51 -13.81
C VAL A 55 4.69 9.17 -14.50
N THR A 56 4.90 9.23 -15.81
CA THR A 56 5.11 8.09 -16.71
C THR A 56 6.20 7.17 -16.17
N TRP A 57 5.81 5.93 -15.87
CA TRP A 57 6.65 4.87 -15.30
C TRP A 57 7.95 4.60 -16.11
N GLY A 58 7.99 5.05 -17.37
CA GLY A 58 9.16 4.95 -18.25
C GLY A 58 10.39 5.74 -17.84
N SER A 59 10.29 6.68 -16.88
CA SER A 59 11.44 7.49 -16.43
C SER A 59 12.23 6.87 -15.26
N LEU A 60 11.68 5.83 -14.61
CA LEU A 60 12.38 5.09 -13.56
C LEU A 60 13.23 4.00 -14.22
N GLY A 61 14.47 4.36 -14.59
CA GLY A 61 15.42 3.45 -15.23
C GLY A 61 15.56 2.12 -14.49
N PHE A 62 15.20 1.03 -15.16
CA PHE A 62 15.38 -0.34 -14.65
C PHE A 62 16.85 -0.76 -14.77
N CYS A 63 17.66 -0.49 -13.74
CA CYS A 63 18.96 -1.12 -13.61
C CYS A 63 18.78 -2.57 -13.14
N ARG A 64 19.07 -3.52 -14.05
CA ARG A 64 18.88 -4.97 -13.98
C ARG A 64 19.66 -5.72 -12.88
N THR A 65 20.33 -5.06 -11.94
CA THR A 65 21.07 -5.69 -10.83
C THR A 65 20.92 -4.91 -9.52
N SER A 66 19.68 -4.57 -9.17
CA SER A 66 19.37 -3.98 -7.86
C SER A 66 19.37 -5.06 -6.78
N ARG A 67 20.21 -4.90 -5.73
CA ARG A 67 20.06 -5.68 -4.50
C ARG A 67 18.75 -5.26 -3.84
N PHE A 68 17.76 -6.13 -4.00
CA PHE A 68 16.39 -5.92 -3.57
C PHE A 68 16.32 -5.68 -2.06
N ALA A 69 15.53 -4.68 -1.65
CA ALA A 69 15.31 -4.37 -0.24
C ALA A 69 16.60 -4.32 0.62
N ALA A 70 17.76 -3.87 0.11
CA ALA A 70 19.05 -4.16 0.74
C ALA A 70 19.24 -3.72 2.22
N GLY A 71 18.42 -2.79 2.73
CA GLY A 71 18.37 -2.42 4.15
C GLY A 71 17.38 -3.20 5.01
N PHE A 72 16.56 -4.03 4.36
CA PHE A 72 15.67 -5.01 4.97
C PHE A 72 16.11 -6.37 4.47
N THR A 73 16.90 -7.09 5.28
CA THR A 73 17.03 -8.54 5.11
C THR A 73 15.61 -9.06 4.89
N PRO A 74 15.29 -9.72 3.75
CA PRO A 74 13.98 -10.33 3.57
C PRO A 74 13.71 -11.06 4.87
N LEU A 75 12.64 -10.67 5.58
CA LEU A 75 12.29 -11.19 6.90
C LEU A 75 12.65 -12.67 6.89
N GLN A 76 13.74 -13.03 7.59
CA GLN A 76 14.50 -14.24 7.27
C GLN A 76 13.51 -15.38 7.06
N HIS A 77 13.49 -15.97 5.86
CA HIS A 77 12.50 -16.98 5.50
C HIS A 77 12.44 -18.01 6.62
N LYS A 78 11.33 -17.99 7.37
CA LYS A 78 11.18 -18.83 8.54
C LYS A 78 10.85 -20.22 8.00
N PRO A 79 11.75 -21.21 8.09
CA PRO A 79 11.51 -22.51 7.48
C PRO A 79 10.25 -23.15 8.07
N LEU A 80 9.49 -23.90 7.27
CA LEU A 80 8.20 -24.44 7.69
C LEU A 80 8.30 -25.29 8.96
N ASN A 81 9.39 -26.03 9.12
CA ASN A 81 9.69 -26.85 10.30
C ASN A 81 9.80 -26.06 11.63
N SER A 82 9.97 -24.73 11.56
CA SER A 82 9.98 -23.85 12.72
C SER A 82 8.60 -23.23 13.03
N ILE A 83 7.59 -23.56 12.22
CA ILE A 83 6.20 -23.14 12.34
C ILE A 83 5.32 -24.35 12.68
N ILE A 84 5.50 -25.46 11.96
CA ILE A 84 4.80 -26.73 12.18
C ILE A 84 5.81 -27.89 12.27
N ASP A 85 5.44 -28.94 13.00
CA ASP A 85 6.26 -30.15 13.10
C ASP A 85 6.07 -31.02 11.85
N LEU A 86 7.06 -31.00 10.95
CA LEU A 86 7.02 -31.75 9.68
C LEU A 86 6.96 -33.26 9.89
N GLU A 87 7.66 -33.80 10.88
CA GLU A 87 7.67 -35.25 11.14
C GLU A 87 6.30 -35.75 11.57
N ARG A 88 5.57 -34.94 12.35
CA ARG A 88 4.21 -35.27 12.81
C ARG A 88 3.11 -35.00 11.79
N THR A 89 3.43 -34.32 10.69
CA THR A 89 2.45 -33.86 9.70
C THR A 89 2.62 -34.50 8.33
N LYS A 90 3.81 -35.02 7.99
CA LYS A 90 4.11 -35.61 6.67
C LYS A 90 3.14 -36.72 6.22
N ASP A 91 2.60 -37.51 7.14
CA ASP A 91 1.70 -38.63 6.81
C ASP A 91 0.21 -38.28 6.95
N ARG A 92 -0.12 -37.04 7.35
CA ARG A 92 -1.50 -36.60 7.54
C ARG A 92 -2.21 -36.33 6.21
N PRO A 93 -3.54 -36.50 6.16
CA PRO A 93 -4.33 -36.05 5.00
C PRO A 93 -4.26 -34.52 4.83
N VAL A 94 -4.55 -34.03 3.63
CA VAL A 94 -4.44 -32.61 3.27
C VAL A 94 -5.35 -31.74 4.13
N GLU A 95 -6.53 -32.23 4.47
CA GLU A 95 -7.53 -31.56 5.30
C GLU A 95 -6.98 -31.29 6.70
N ASP A 96 -6.29 -32.27 7.29
CA ASP A 96 -5.65 -32.12 8.60
C ASP A 96 -4.47 -31.13 8.53
N LEU A 97 -3.71 -31.13 7.45
CA LEU A 97 -2.60 -30.19 7.25
C LEU A 97 -3.11 -28.74 7.20
N ILE A 98 -4.20 -28.50 6.47
CA ILE A 98 -4.86 -27.20 6.40
C ILE A 98 -5.39 -26.81 7.77
N ALA A 99 -6.06 -27.72 8.49
CA ALA A 99 -6.59 -27.45 9.82
C ALA A 99 -5.47 -27.08 10.83
N ILE A 100 -4.33 -27.78 10.79
CA ILE A 100 -3.15 -27.45 11.62
C ILE A 100 -2.60 -26.07 11.25
N TRP A 101 -2.50 -25.78 9.95
CA TRP A 101 -2.02 -24.49 9.47
C TRP A 101 -2.93 -23.33 9.88
N ASP A 102 -4.24 -23.54 9.77
CA ASP A 102 -5.27 -22.61 10.19
C ASP A 102 -5.21 -22.38 11.70
N ASP A 103 -5.07 -23.42 12.53
CA ASP A 103 -4.96 -23.29 13.99
C ASP A 103 -3.77 -22.40 14.40
N VAL A 104 -2.61 -22.57 13.74
CA VAL A 104 -1.40 -21.75 13.97
C VAL A 104 -1.64 -20.26 13.68
N HIS A 105 -2.54 -19.93 12.76
CA HIS A 105 -2.76 -18.55 12.28
C HIS A 105 -4.11 -17.94 12.68
N GLN A 106 -5.07 -18.73 13.19
CA GLN A 106 -6.41 -18.27 13.52
C GLN A 106 -6.62 -18.01 15.02
N ASN A 107 -6.08 -18.86 15.89
CA ASN A 107 -6.41 -18.91 17.32
C ASN A 107 -7.79 -18.35 17.73
N THR A 108 -8.85 -18.77 17.01
CA THR A 108 -10.20 -18.89 17.56
C THR A 108 -10.43 -20.38 17.76
N ARG A 109 -10.13 -20.83 18.97
CA ARG A 109 -10.38 -22.20 19.41
C ARG A 109 -11.89 -22.46 19.38
N VAL A 110 -12.38 -23.18 18.38
CA VAL A 110 -13.64 -23.93 18.52
C VAL A 110 -13.28 -25.31 19.05
N VAL A 111 -13.06 -25.41 20.36
CA VAL A 111 -13.36 -26.68 21.02
C VAL A 111 -14.87 -26.77 21.08
N PHE A 112 -15.41 -27.87 20.55
CA PHE A 112 -16.78 -28.27 20.82
C PHE A 112 -17.05 -28.08 22.32
N THR A 113 -18.08 -27.29 22.62
CA THR A 113 -18.46 -26.78 23.95
C THR A 113 -17.64 -25.59 24.46
N SER A 114 -18.27 -24.41 24.45
CA SER A 114 -17.83 -23.09 24.93
C SER A 114 -16.87 -22.29 24.03
N ILE A 115 -17.44 -21.27 23.37
CA ILE A 115 -16.72 -20.23 22.64
C ILE A 115 -15.93 -19.41 23.65
N THR A 116 -14.61 -19.54 23.64
CA THR A 116 -13.73 -18.56 24.29
C THR A 116 -13.19 -17.67 23.17
N ARG A 117 -13.51 -16.36 23.19
CA ARG A 117 -12.94 -15.39 22.24
C ARG A 117 -11.43 -15.34 22.44
N GLY A 118 -10.70 -16.09 21.62
CA GLY A 118 -9.25 -16.01 21.51
C GLY A 118 -8.88 -14.68 20.86
N GLN A 119 -7.87 -14.04 21.43
CA GLN A 119 -7.28 -12.80 20.94
C GLN A 119 -6.71 -13.03 19.53
N GLU A 120 -7.19 -12.30 18.52
CA GLU A 120 -6.65 -12.33 17.16
C GLU A 120 -5.13 -12.17 17.21
N MET A 121 -4.39 -13.10 16.61
CA MET A 121 -2.94 -13.00 16.48
C MET A 121 -2.63 -11.95 15.41
N ARG A 122 -2.73 -10.67 15.80
CA ARG A 122 -2.57 -9.52 14.91
C ARG A 122 -1.28 -9.63 14.11
N GLY A 123 -1.40 -9.35 12.82
CA GLY A 123 -0.27 -9.21 11.91
C GLY A 123 0.21 -10.47 11.21
N HIS A 124 -0.55 -11.58 11.24
CA HIS A 124 -0.23 -12.80 10.50
C HIS A 124 -1.46 -13.31 9.72
N ILE A 125 -1.23 -13.87 8.53
CA ILE A 125 -2.27 -14.45 7.67
C ILE A 125 -1.82 -15.86 7.30
N GLY A 126 -2.61 -16.86 7.64
CA GLY A 126 -2.45 -18.24 7.16
C GLY A 126 -3.47 -18.54 6.08
N THR A 127 -3.02 -19.02 4.91
CA THR A 127 -3.90 -19.59 3.88
C THR A 127 -3.17 -20.70 3.14
N SER A 128 -3.83 -21.36 2.18
CA SER A 128 -3.25 -22.41 1.36
C SER A 128 -3.73 -22.31 -0.09
N MET A 129 -3.02 -22.97 -1.00
CA MET A 129 -3.45 -23.11 -2.39
C MET A 129 -3.00 -24.46 -2.97
N LYS A 130 -3.56 -24.80 -4.13
CA LYS A 130 -3.12 -25.97 -4.89
C LYS A 130 -1.73 -25.76 -5.48
N ALA A 131 -0.89 -26.80 -5.49
CA ALA A 131 0.45 -26.74 -6.05
C ALA A 131 0.43 -26.32 -7.54
N LYS A 132 -0.56 -26.81 -8.30
CA LYS A 132 -0.74 -26.38 -9.71
C LYS A 132 -0.92 -24.87 -9.88
N LEU A 133 -1.65 -24.22 -8.96
CA LEU A 133 -1.85 -22.76 -9.00
C LEU A 133 -0.58 -22.03 -8.58
N TYR A 134 0.16 -22.54 -7.59
CA TYR A 134 1.47 -22.02 -7.21
C TYR A 134 2.45 -22.02 -8.40
N HIS A 135 2.54 -23.13 -9.13
CA HIS A 135 3.43 -23.22 -10.29
C HIS A 135 3.04 -22.25 -11.41
N LEU A 136 1.74 -22.02 -11.64
CA LEU A 136 1.28 -21.01 -12.59
C LEU A 136 1.70 -19.59 -12.14
N LEU A 137 1.51 -19.27 -10.86
CA LEU A 137 1.97 -18.00 -10.27
C LEU A 137 3.49 -17.83 -10.46
N GLU A 138 4.27 -18.86 -10.15
CA GLU A 138 5.73 -18.87 -10.25
C GLU A 138 6.20 -18.66 -11.69
N GLN A 139 5.63 -19.38 -12.65
CA GLN A 139 5.94 -19.21 -14.08
C GLN A 139 5.65 -17.78 -14.56
N ARG A 140 4.50 -17.22 -14.16
CA ARG A 140 4.09 -15.87 -14.53
C ARG A 140 4.96 -14.80 -13.87
N ALA A 141 5.33 -15.01 -12.62
CA ALA A 141 6.22 -14.14 -11.86
C ALA A 141 7.65 -14.12 -12.43
N ALA A 142 8.13 -15.21 -13.03
CA ALA A 142 9.49 -15.31 -13.55
C ALA A 142 9.84 -14.16 -14.52
N ASN A 143 8.87 -13.75 -15.35
CA ASN A 143 9.03 -12.68 -16.33
C ASN A 143 8.29 -11.38 -16.00
N CYS A 144 7.36 -11.41 -15.05
CA CYS A 144 6.54 -10.27 -14.66
C CYS A 144 6.59 -10.16 -13.13
N ARG A 145 7.60 -9.46 -12.60
CA ARG A 145 7.89 -9.44 -11.15
C ARG A 145 7.24 -8.27 -10.42
N TYR A 146 6.65 -7.32 -11.15
CA TYR A 146 6.19 -6.08 -10.56
C TYR A 146 4.72 -5.85 -10.87
N PHE A 147 3.98 -5.28 -9.93
CA PHE A 147 2.63 -4.82 -10.22
C PHE A 147 2.23 -3.71 -9.25
N VAL A 148 1.16 -3.00 -9.57
CA VAL A 148 0.56 -1.97 -8.72
C VAL A 148 -0.89 -2.31 -8.45
N ILE A 149 -1.29 -2.24 -7.18
CA ILE A 149 -2.64 -2.59 -6.72
C ILE A 149 -3.21 -1.40 -5.94
N PRO A 150 -4.36 -0.83 -6.34
CA PRO A 150 -5.06 0.17 -5.53
C PRO A 150 -5.64 -0.49 -4.28
N LEU A 151 -5.29 0.03 -3.10
CA LEU A 151 -5.88 -0.35 -1.83
C LEU A 151 -6.87 0.73 -1.40
N TRP A 152 -8.17 0.42 -1.46
CA TRP A 152 -9.23 1.38 -1.18
C TRP A 152 -9.22 1.83 0.29
N ARG A 153 -9.30 3.14 0.52
CA ARG A 153 -9.30 3.78 1.85
C ARG A 153 -10.21 5.01 1.83
N GLY A 154 -11.28 4.96 2.63
CA GLY A 154 -12.21 6.09 2.74
C GLY A 154 -12.82 6.46 1.39
N SER A 155 -12.51 7.67 0.90
CA SER A 155 -13.01 8.21 -0.36
C SER A 155 -12.04 8.05 -1.55
N GLY A 156 -10.96 7.28 -1.41
CA GLY A 156 -9.98 7.08 -2.47
C GLY A 156 -9.19 5.79 -2.28
N TYR A 157 -7.96 5.75 -2.82
CA TYR A 157 -7.08 4.60 -2.67
C TYR A 157 -5.63 5.02 -2.44
N THR A 158 -4.89 4.16 -1.75
CA THR A 158 -3.43 4.20 -1.72
C THR A 158 -2.90 3.13 -2.68
N THR A 159 -1.93 3.46 -3.52
CA THR A 159 -1.34 2.46 -4.43
C THR A 159 -0.27 1.65 -3.72
N MET A 160 -0.40 0.33 -3.77
CA MET A 160 0.59 -0.62 -3.28
C MET A 160 1.43 -1.12 -4.44
N PHE A 161 2.75 -1.11 -4.27
CA PHE A 161 3.71 -1.71 -5.18
C PHE A 161 4.01 -3.14 -4.74
N ALA A 162 3.64 -4.10 -5.57
CA ALA A 162 3.90 -5.52 -5.36
C ALA A 162 5.18 -5.92 -6.10
N GLN A 163 6.07 -6.60 -5.39
CA GLN A 163 7.29 -7.17 -5.92
C GLN A 163 7.25 -8.68 -5.68
N VAL A 164 7.09 -9.44 -6.76
CA VAL A 164 6.89 -10.90 -6.77
C VAL A 164 8.22 -11.56 -7.12
N GLN A 165 8.86 -12.15 -6.12
CA GLN A 165 10.12 -12.88 -6.24
C GLN A 165 9.99 -14.20 -5.50
N MET A 166 9.51 -15.23 -6.19
CA MET A 166 9.21 -16.53 -5.57
C MET A 166 10.41 -17.08 -4.78
N PRO A 167 10.17 -17.67 -3.59
CA PRO A 167 8.86 -17.96 -2.99
C PRO A 167 8.28 -16.80 -2.15
N HIS A 168 8.68 -15.55 -2.41
CA HIS A 168 8.28 -14.38 -1.64
C HIS A 168 7.56 -13.29 -2.44
N ILE A 169 6.72 -12.53 -1.76
CA ILE A 169 6.10 -11.32 -2.31
C ILE A 169 6.18 -10.21 -1.28
N LEU A 170 6.61 -9.02 -1.70
CA LEU A 170 6.60 -7.83 -0.88
C LEU A 170 5.57 -6.82 -1.39
N PHE A 171 4.84 -6.21 -0.47
CA PHE A 171 3.94 -5.10 -0.73
C PHE A 171 4.45 -3.86 0.00
N THR A 172 4.78 -2.83 -0.75
CA THR A 172 5.27 -1.55 -0.23
C THR A 172 4.36 -0.44 -0.70
N GLY A 173 4.07 0.57 0.13
CA GLY A 173 3.36 1.76 -0.35
C GLY A 173 4.12 2.41 -1.50
N LEU A 174 3.46 2.68 -2.63
CA LEU A 174 4.14 3.16 -3.83
C LEU A 174 4.87 4.50 -3.59
N GLU A 175 4.25 5.40 -2.83
CA GLU A 175 4.85 6.69 -2.48
C GLU A 175 6.10 6.53 -1.60
N ASP A 176 6.09 5.58 -0.68
CA ASP A 176 7.26 5.25 0.14
C ASP A 176 8.38 4.63 -0.69
N TYR A 177 8.03 3.78 -1.65
CA TYR A 177 8.99 3.20 -2.59
C TYR A 177 9.60 4.26 -3.51
N LYS A 178 8.81 5.21 -4.02
CA LYS A 178 9.34 6.34 -4.81
C LYS A 178 10.31 7.19 -4.00
N ALA A 179 10.01 7.43 -2.72
CA ALA A 179 10.84 8.25 -1.85
C ALA A 179 12.15 7.58 -1.41
N ARG A 180 12.15 6.25 -1.19
CA ARG A 180 13.28 5.53 -0.57
C ARG A 180 13.86 4.40 -1.42
N GLY A 181 13.27 4.11 -2.57
CA GLY A 181 13.65 2.99 -3.44
C GLY A 181 13.65 1.66 -2.68
N THR A 182 14.71 0.89 -2.85
CA THR A 182 14.91 -0.39 -2.15
C THR A 182 15.18 -0.26 -0.65
N GLN A 183 15.22 0.96 -0.09
CA GLN A 183 15.29 1.16 1.36
C GLN A 183 13.90 1.38 1.97
N ALA A 184 12.83 1.37 1.15
CA ALA A 184 11.47 1.41 1.65
C ALA A 184 11.13 0.07 2.32
N ALA A 185 10.59 0.15 3.54
CA ALA A 185 10.15 -1.02 4.27
C ALA A 185 8.84 -1.57 3.68
N PRO A 186 8.74 -2.88 3.42
CA PRO A 186 7.47 -3.48 3.01
C PRO A 186 6.46 -3.34 4.14
N TYR A 187 5.20 -3.09 3.80
CA TYR A 187 4.11 -3.07 4.77
C TYR A 187 3.62 -4.48 5.09
N PHE A 188 3.67 -5.34 4.09
CA PHE A 188 3.20 -6.72 4.13
C PHE A 188 4.12 -7.60 3.28
N SER A 189 4.41 -8.79 3.77
CA SER A 189 5.23 -9.78 3.07
C SER A 189 4.51 -11.14 3.04
N VAL A 190 4.74 -11.92 2.00
CA VAL A 190 4.12 -13.24 1.82
C VAL A 190 5.22 -14.25 1.51
N SER A 191 5.13 -15.43 2.10
CA SER A 191 6.00 -16.58 1.86
C SER A 191 5.18 -17.81 1.53
N TYR A 192 5.66 -18.60 0.57
CA TYR A 192 5.05 -19.83 0.10
C TYR A 192 5.90 -21.04 0.50
N TYR A 193 5.25 -22.06 1.06
CA TYR A 193 5.87 -23.30 1.54
C TYR A 193 5.39 -24.46 0.68
N THR A 194 6.33 -25.12 0.00
CA THR A 194 6.08 -26.12 -1.03
C THR A 194 6.37 -27.55 -0.58
N GLU A 195 6.68 -27.74 0.71
CA GLU A 195 7.02 -29.03 1.31
C GLU A 195 5.92 -30.09 1.14
N PHE A 196 4.66 -29.67 0.95
CA PHE A 196 3.52 -30.56 0.69
C PHE A 196 3.03 -30.53 -0.76
N ALA A 197 3.84 -30.02 -1.71
CA ALA A 197 3.43 -29.89 -3.11
C ALA A 197 3.10 -31.23 -3.78
N GLU A 198 3.72 -32.33 -3.35
CA GLU A 198 3.40 -33.70 -3.81
C GLU A 198 1.95 -34.10 -3.48
N LYS A 199 1.35 -33.48 -2.45
CA LYS A 199 -0.06 -33.62 -2.07
C LYS A 199 -0.97 -32.56 -2.69
N ASP A 200 -0.49 -31.86 -3.73
CA ASP A 200 -1.14 -30.70 -4.35
C ASP A 200 -1.46 -29.57 -3.34
N LEU A 201 -0.63 -29.40 -2.31
CA LEU A 201 -0.80 -28.39 -1.26
C LEU A 201 0.42 -27.48 -1.13
N VAL A 202 0.19 -26.17 -1.15
CA VAL A 202 1.19 -25.15 -0.81
C VAL A 202 0.62 -24.29 0.31
N LEU A 203 1.36 -24.16 1.41
CA LEU A 203 0.97 -23.32 2.54
C LEU A 203 1.48 -21.90 2.31
N ILE A 204 0.71 -20.92 2.74
CA ILE A 204 0.98 -19.50 2.48
C ILE A 204 0.89 -18.77 3.80
N ARG A 205 1.96 -18.04 4.11
CA ARG A 205 2.04 -17.15 5.27
C ARG A 205 2.18 -15.72 4.80
N GLY A 206 1.32 -14.85 5.30
CA GLY A 206 1.47 -13.41 5.22
C GLY A 206 1.90 -12.84 6.56
N ASP A 207 2.87 -11.93 6.56
CA ASP A 207 3.35 -11.20 7.74
C ASP A 207 3.15 -9.70 7.53
N VAL A 208 2.33 -9.06 8.38
CA VAL A 208 2.12 -7.62 8.40
C VAL A 208 3.26 -6.98 9.18
N VAL A 209 4.13 -6.29 8.45
CA VAL A 209 5.38 -5.73 8.97
C VAL A 209 5.13 -4.36 9.60
N PHE A 210 4.24 -3.56 9.01
CA PHE A 210 3.89 -2.22 9.48
C PHE A 210 2.39 -2.14 9.79
N THR A 211 2.00 -2.61 10.99
CA THR A 211 0.61 -2.63 11.47
C THR A 211 -0.04 -1.25 11.58
N SER A 212 0.77 -0.17 11.59
CA SER A 212 0.28 1.22 11.52
C SER A 212 -0.07 1.67 10.11
N LYS A 213 0.36 0.94 9.08
CA LYS A 213 0.19 1.28 7.66
C LYS A 213 -0.80 0.37 6.94
N ILE A 214 -0.99 -0.86 7.42
CA ILE A 214 -1.91 -1.82 6.83
C ILE A 214 -2.54 -2.70 7.91
N SER A 215 -3.85 -2.93 7.81
CA SER A 215 -4.57 -3.87 8.67
C SER A 215 -4.47 -5.31 8.14
N ASP A 216 -4.81 -6.29 8.98
CA ASP A 216 -4.83 -7.70 8.59
C ASP A 216 -5.85 -7.97 7.47
N SER A 217 -7.02 -7.30 7.51
CA SER A 217 -8.03 -7.40 6.46
C SER A 217 -7.55 -6.82 5.12
N GLU A 218 -6.87 -5.69 5.14
CA GLU A 218 -6.28 -5.07 3.95
C GLU A 218 -5.15 -5.93 3.37
N ALA A 219 -4.30 -6.50 4.22
CA ALA A 219 -3.24 -7.40 3.81
C ALA A 219 -3.79 -8.70 3.19
N LYS A 220 -4.85 -9.28 3.77
CA LYS A 220 -5.54 -10.44 3.19
C LYS A 220 -6.12 -10.11 1.83
N TRP A 221 -6.81 -8.99 1.72
CA TRP A 221 -7.37 -8.52 0.44
C TRP A 221 -6.29 -8.28 -0.61
N LEU A 222 -5.12 -7.71 -0.24
CA LEU A 222 -3.99 -7.54 -1.16
C LEU A 222 -3.45 -8.88 -1.68
N LEU A 223 -3.31 -9.88 -0.80
CA LEU A 223 -2.86 -11.22 -1.20
C LEU A 223 -3.83 -11.85 -2.21
N GLU A 224 -5.13 -11.86 -1.89
CA GLU A 224 -6.18 -12.40 -2.76
C GLU A 224 -6.24 -11.65 -4.10
N THR A 225 -6.10 -10.33 -4.07
CA THR A 225 -6.09 -9.49 -5.27
C THR A 225 -4.87 -9.78 -6.14
N MET A 226 -3.67 -9.85 -5.56
CA MET A 226 -2.44 -10.21 -6.27
C MET A 226 -2.59 -11.57 -6.95
N GLN A 227 -3.03 -12.58 -6.20
CA GLN A 227 -3.25 -13.91 -6.74
C GLN A 227 -4.27 -13.89 -7.87
N SER A 228 -5.36 -13.14 -7.73
CA SER A 228 -6.35 -13.00 -8.79
C SER A 228 -5.76 -12.42 -10.08
N PHE A 229 -4.89 -11.40 -9.99
CA PHE A 229 -4.22 -10.85 -11.17
C PHE A 229 -3.26 -11.84 -11.82
N TYR A 230 -2.49 -12.59 -11.03
CA TYR A 230 -1.52 -13.53 -11.57
C TYR A 230 -2.12 -14.86 -12.02
N LEU A 231 -3.25 -15.31 -11.45
CA LEU A 231 -3.82 -16.63 -11.75
C LEU A 231 -4.94 -16.57 -12.79
N ASN A 232 -5.62 -15.43 -12.95
CA ASN A 232 -6.65 -15.27 -13.97
C ASN A 232 -6.04 -14.76 -15.30
N ASP A 233 -6.27 -15.47 -16.39
CA ASP A 233 -5.69 -15.17 -17.71
C ASP A 233 -6.03 -13.76 -18.22
N ASN A 234 -7.26 -13.29 -17.98
CA ASN A 234 -7.68 -11.97 -18.44
C ASN A 234 -7.05 -10.86 -17.61
N ARG A 235 -6.98 -11.04 -16.27
CA ARG A 235 -6.35 -10.06 -15.38
C ARG A 235 -4.83 -10.05 -15.54
N TYR A 236 -4.22 -11.20 -15.87
CA TYR A 236 -2.77 -11.30 -16.05
C TYR A 236 -2.24 -10.44 -17.20
N LYS A 237 -3.06 -10.18 -18.23
CA LYS A 237 -2.70 -9.25 -19.33
C LYS A 237 -2.32 -7.86 -18.82
N LEU A 238 -2.93 -7.38 -17.74
CA LEU A 238 -2.57 -6.09 -17.12
C LEU A 238 -1.21 -6.17 -16.44
N VAL A 239 -0.88 -7.30 -15.81
CA VAL A 239 0.43 -7.56 -15.21
C VAL A 239 1.51 -7.64 -16.29
N GLU A 240 1.26 -8.37 -17.37
CA GLU A 240 2.18 -8.45 -18.51
C GLU A 240 2.42 -7.07 -19.11
N ARG A 241 1.36 -6.30 -19.37
CA ARG A 241 1.48 -4.96 -19.92
C ARG A 241 2.29 -4.04 -19.01
N PHE A 242 2.07 -4.10 -17.69
CA PHE A 242 2.86 -3.33 -16.73
C PHE A 242 4.36 -3.62 -16.82
N ASN A 243 4.75 -4.91 -16.95
CA ASN A 243 6.15 -5.33 -16.94
C ASN A 243 6.85 -5.25 -18.29
N ARG A 244 6.13 -5.44 -19.41
CA ARG A 244 6.71 -5.60 -20.75
C ARG A 244 6.37 -4.45 -21.70
N GLU A 245 5.21 -3.84 -21.54
CA GLU A 245 4.62 -2.84 -22.43
C GLU A 245 4.21 -1.61 -21.63
N THR A 246 5.09 -1.15 -20.74
CA THR A 246 4.80 -0.11 -19.74
C THR A 246 4.19 1.17 -20.33
N ARG A 247 4.51 1.51 -21.59
CA ARG A 247 3.97 2.70 -22.27
C ARG A 247 2.46 2.60 -22.53
N ASP A 248 1.95 1.38 -22.70
CA ASP A 248 0.54 1.10 -22.99
C ASP A 248 -0.25 0.77 -21.71
N PHE A 249 0.43 0.71 -20.56
CA PHE A 249 -0.21 0.44 -19.28
C PHE A 249 -0.94 1.69 -18.77
N GLU A 250 -2.24 1.53 -18.52
CA GLU A 250 -3.07 2.56 -17.90
C GLU A 250 -3.61 2.08 -16.56
N PHE A 251 -3.29 2.80 -15.47
CA PHE A 251 -3.71 2.41 -14.13
C PHE A 251 -5.23 2.34 -13.95
N LYS A 252 -5.99 3.14 -14.71
CA LYS A 252 -7.46 3.11 -14.73
C LYS A 252 -8.03 1.74 -15.11
N ASP A 253 -7.30 0.93 -15.89
CA ASP A 253 -7.75 -0.41 -16.26
C ASP A 253 -7.61 -1.39 -15.11
N VAL A 254 -6.66 -1.16 -14.18
CA VAL A 254 -6.58 -1.90 -12.91
C VAL A 254 -7.78 -1.55 -12.02
N LEU A 255 -8.15 -0.26 -11.93
CA LEU A 255 -9.33 0.18 -11.19
C LEU A 255 -10.61 -0.49 -11.73
N LYS A 256 -10.80 -0.48 -13.06
CA LYS A 256 -11.94 -1.16 -13.71
C LYS A 256 -11.94 -2.66 -13.43
N ALA A 257 -10.79 -3.33 -13.50
CA ALA A 257 -10.70 -4.77 -13.25
C ALA A 257 -11.07 -5.16 -11.80
N LEU A 258 -11.04 -4.20 -10.88
CA LEU A 258 -11.42 -4.32 -9.48
C LEU A 258 -12.75 -3.64 -9.15
N ASP A 259 -13.51 -3.20 -10.16
CA ASP A 259 -14.79 -2.51 -10.01
C ASP A 259 -14.70 -1.27 -9.11
N MET A 260 -13.55 -0.58 -9.12
CA MET A 260 -13.31 0.62 -8.32
C MET A 260 -13.73 1.90 -9.06
N PRO A 261 -14.24 2.91 -8.34
CA PRO A 261 -14.51 4.22 -8.93
C PRO A 261 -13.27 4.83 -9.57
N ILE A 262 -13.43 5.35 -10.78
CA ILE A 262 -12.43 6.19 -11.44
C ILE A 262 -12.74 7.62 -11.00
N LEU A 263 -11.92 8.14 -10.08
CA LEU A 263 -12.02 9.48 -9.54
C LEU A 263 -11.38 10.52 -10.47
#